data_AF-A0A942GEK2-F1
#
_entry.id   AF-A0A942GEK2-F1
#
_cell.length_a   1.000
_cell.length_b   1.000
_cell.length_c   1.000
_cell.angle_alpha   90.00
_cell.angle_beta   90.00
_cell.angle_gamma   90.00
#
_symmetry.space_group_name_H-M   'P 1'
#
loop_
_entity.id
_entity.type
_entity.pdbx_description
1 polymer ?
#
loop_
_entity_poly.entity_id
_entity_poly.type
_entity_poly.pdbx_seq_one_letter_code
_entity_poly.pdbx_strand_id
1 'polypeptide(L)'
;MINPKIILTALGVFLLTGFSTEKNTAPPSDSPIVQVKKIIKDVTFRANPDQSDWGKVKVGLILSDGGQVKTGSSSLALVHFIDGSGLLRVRENSILNIYGKSENKKMSKNTFINKGTIGFEVNKQAEDEEFKFTTPTVVASIRGTEGFIEHNDIDTTSTIFLNTGSATFQTLSGEEGTLGSGNTLKVNKDGSYLLSSSTAEDSTRFKSSKSTTTRQVIIRTRNGDIKIEYLQDK
;
A
#
# COMPACT_ATOMS: atom_id res chain seq x y z
N MET A 1 67.73 -26.96 46.78
CA MET A 1 66.83 -27.70 45.88
C MET A 1 65.57 -26.87 45.72
N ILE A 2 65.44 -26.23 44.57
CA ILE A 2 64.35 -25.32 44.18
C ILE A 2 63.34 -26.16 43.40
N ASN A 3 62.04 -26.05 43.67
CA ASN A 3 61.03 -26.46 42.70
C ASN A 3 59.81 -25.49 42.75
N PRO A 4 59.27 -25.07 41.59
CA PRO A 4 58.54 -23.81 41.47
C PRO A 4 57.01 -23.96 41.39
N LYS A 5 56.35 -22.80 41.43
CA LYS A 5 54.91 -22.55 41.29
C LYS A 5 54.34 -23.07 39.97
N ILE A 6 53.11 -23.60 39.99
CA ILE A 6 52.21 -23.61 38.83
C ILE A 6 50.86 -23.05 39.29
N ILE A 7 50.59 -21.81 38.88
CA ILE A 7 49.27 -21.16 38.93
C ILE A 7 48.56 -21.57 37.65
N LEU A 8 47.44 -22.29 37.76
CA LEU A 8 46.63 -22.70 36.63
C LEU A 8 45.63 -21.58 36.31
N THR A 9 45.97 -20.76 35.32
CA THR A 9 45.09 -19.73 34.76
C THR A 9 44.13 -20.39 33.78
N ALA A 10 42.85 -20.53 34.15
CA ALA A 10 41.81 -20.99 33.24
C ALA A 10 41.40 -19.84 32.30
N LEU A 11 41.97 -19.81 31.10
CA LEU A 11 41.57 -18.93 30.01
C LEU A 11 40.35 -19.56 29.31
N GLY A 12 39.15 -19.21 29.77
CA GLY A 12 37.91 -19.57 29.09
C GLY A 12 37.70 -18.73 27.84
N VAL A 13 37.99 -19.31 26.67
CA VAL A 13 37.66 -18.73 25.37
C VAL A 13 36.14 -18.82 25.20
N PHE A 14 35.44 -17.70 25.36
CA PHE A 14 34.03 -17.57 25.03
C PHE A 14 33.91 -17.45 23.51
N LEU A 15 33.61 -18.57 22.83
CA LEU A 15 33.16 -18.54 21.44
C LEU A 15 31.80 -17.82 21.42
N LEU A 16 31.79 -16.55 20.98
CA LEU A 16 30.58 -15.86 20.55
C LEU A 16 30.02 -16.60 19.34
N THR A 17 29.11 -17.53 19.56
CA THR A 17 28.17 -17.97 18.52
C THR A 17 27.26 -16.78 18.23
N GLY A 18 27.43 -16.21 17.04
CA GLY A 18 26.59 -15.12 16.56
C GLY A 18 25.12 -15.52 16.60
N PHE A 19 24.33 -14.75 17.35
CA PHE A 19 22.88 -14.73 17.18
C PHE A 19 22.60 -14.06 15.83
N SER A 20 22.44 -14.88 14.79
CA SER A 20 21.81 -14.45 13.56
C SER A 20 20.35 -14.19 13.89
N THR A 21 19.93 -12.93 13.84
CA THR A 21 18.52 -12.57 13.85
C THR A 21 17.91 -13.00 12.52
N GLU A 22 17.53 -14.28 12.42
CA GLU A 22 16.60 -14.72 11.38
C GLU A 22 15.31 -13.93 11.56
N LYS A 23 15.07 -12.96 10.67
CA LYS A 23 13.74 -12.42 10.45
C LYS A 23 12.86 -13.59 10.02
N ASN A 24 12.16 -14.19 10.98
CA ASN A 24 11.05 -15.10 10.74
C ASN A 24 9.89 -14.32 10.10
N THR A 25 10.04 -13.96 8.84
CA THR A 25 8.89 -13.68 7.98
C THR A 25 8.41 -15.02 7.49
N ALA A 26 7.20 -15.42 7.90
CA ALA A 26 6.54 -16.57 7.31
C ALA A 26 6.60 -16.46 5.78
N PRO A 27 6.83 -17.57 5.06
CA PRO A 27 6.83 -17.53 3.60
C PRO A 27 5.49 -16.97 3.10
N PRO A 28 5.50 -16.17 2.01
CA PRO A 28 4.29 -15.60 1.45
C PRO A 28 3.27 -16.72 1.20
N SER A 29 2.08 -16.56 1.76
CA SER A 29 0.99 -17.50 1.56
C SER A 29 0.52 -17.38 0.11
N ASP A 30 0.50 -18.49 -0.63
CA ASP A 30 -0.02 -18.56 -2.01
C ASP A 30 -1.52 -18.20 -2.13
N SER A 31 -2.21 -17.98 -1.00
CA SER A 31 -3.61 -17.56 -0.96
C SER A 31 -3.83 -16.26 -1.76
N PRO A 32 -4.73 -16.28 -2.77
CA PRO A 32 -5.14 -15.09 -3.49
C PRO A 32 -5.65 -13.98 -2.56
N ILE A 33 -5.22 -12.73 -2.75
CA ILE A 33 -5.65 -11.59 -1.93
C ILE A 33 -6.44 -10.58 -2.75
N VAL A 34 -5.92 -10.20 -3.93
CA VAL A 34 -6.62 -9.30 -4.86
C VAL A 34 -6.67 -9.86 -6.27
N GLN A 35 -7.59 -9.32 -7.06
CA GLN A 35 -7.59 -9.49 -8.50
C GLN A 35 -7.70 -8.13 -9.22
N VAL A 36 -6.97 -8.00 -10.32
CA VAL A 36 -7.02 -6.81 -11.18
C VAL A 36 -8.29 -6.81 -12.02
N LYS A 37 -9.10 -5.76 -11.92
CA LYS A 37 -10.37 -5.61 -12.63
C LYS A 37 -10.32 -4.68 -13.84
N LYS A 38 -9.49 -3.65 -13.79
CA LYS A 38 -9.33 -2.68 -14.88
C LYS A 38 -7.91 -2.18 -14.95
N ILE A 39 -7.44 -1.94 -16.17
CA ILE A 39 -6.12 -1.41 -16.49
C ILE A 39 -6.31 -0.28 -17.48
N ILE A 40 -5.60 0.83 -17.28
CA ILE A 40 -5.47 1.90 -18.25
C ILE A 40 -3.98 2.18 -18.42
N LYS A 41 -3.52 2.17 -19.67
CA LYS A 41 -2.12 2.40 -20.07
C LYS A 41 -1.13 1.47 -19.36
N ASP A 42 -0.10 2.01 -18.73
CA ASP A 42 1.06 1.26 -18.26
C ASP A 42 0.86 0.82 -16.81
N VAL A 43 0.62 -0.47 -16.63
CA VAL A 43 0.48 -1.10 -15.32
C VAL A 43 1.34 -2.35 -15.29
N THR A 44 2.19 -2.41 -14.27
CA THR A 44 3.12 -3.51 -14.04
C THR A 44 2.94 -4.10 -12.65
N PHE A 45 3.38 -5.34 -12.45
CA PHE A 45 3.33 -6.02 -11.16
C PHE A 45 4.62 -6.78 -10.86
N ARG A 46 4.76 -7.14 -9.59
CA ARG A 46 5.67 -8.19 -9.12
C ARG A 46 4.90 -9.13 -8.21
N ALA A 47 5.23 -10.41 -8.22
CA ALA A 47 4.57 -11.39 -7.36
C ALA A 47 5.07 -11.31 -5.92
N ASN A 48 6.32 -10.91 -5.72
CA ASN A 48 6.90 -10.64 -4.41
C ASN A 48 7.89 -9.45 -4.50
N PRO A 49 8.27 -8.85 -3.35
CA PRO A 49 9.19 -7.70 -3.34
C PRO A 49 10.61 -8.02 -3.82
N ASP A 50 11.04 -9.28 -3.70
CA ASP A 50 12.41 -9.74 -4.00
C ASP A 50 12.66 -9.95 -5.50
N GLN A 51 11.60 -10.01 -6.31
CA GLN A 51 11.71 -10.04 -7.76
C GLN A 51 12.25 -8.72 -8.31
N SER A 52 13.30 -8.77 -9.13
CA SER A 52 13.90 -7.59 -9.77
C SER A 52 13.04 -7.05 -10.92
N ASP A 53 12.29 -7.90 -11.59
CA ASP A 53 11.68 -7.56 -12.87
C ASP A 53 10.17 -7.32 -12.72
N TRP A 54 9.70 -6.22 -13.31
CA TRP A 54 8.29 -5.87 -13.36
C TRP A 54 7.62 -6.54 -14.57
N GLY A 55 6.60 -7.36 -14.33
CA GLY A 55 5.77 -7.95 -15.38
C GLY A 55 4.63 -7.03 -15.80
N LYS A 56 4.13 -7.14 -17.05
CA LYS A 56 2.93 -6.41 -17.47
C LYS A 56 1.67 -7.02 -16.87
N VAL A 57 0.79 -6.18 -16.32
CA VAL A 57 -0.48 -6.63 -15.75
C VAL A 57 -1.48 -6.97 -16.85
N LYS A 58 -2.30 -8.00 -16.60
CA LYS A 58 -3.49 -8.33 -17.40
C LYS A 58 -4.73 -8.29 -16.52
N VAL A 59 -5.87 -7.93 -17.12
CA VAL A 59 -7.16 -8.01 -16.41
C VAL A 59 -7.39 -9.46 -15.99
N GLY A 60 -7.84 -9.65 -14.76
CA GLY A 60 -8.01 -10.97 -14.15
C GLY A 60 -6.79 -11.49 -13.41
N LEU A 61 -5.62 -10.84 -13.52
CA LEU A 61 -4.42 -11.20 -12.74
C LEU A 61 -4.75 -11.22 -11.25
N ILE A 62 -4.36 -12.30 -10.59
CA ILE A 62 -4.46 -12.48 -9.14
C ILE A 62 -3.10 -12.18 -8.52
N LEU A 63 -3.10 -11.46 -7.39
CA LEU A 63 -1.92 -11.28 -6.56
C LEU A 63 -2.19 -11.83 -5.17
N SER A 64 -1.22 -12.59 -4.67
CA SER A 64 -1.19 -13.15 -3.33
C SER A 64 -0.41 -12.23 -2.38
N ASP A 65 -0.13 -12.70 -1.17
CA ASP A 65 0.66 -11.98 -0.19
C ASP A 65 2.05 -11.60 -0.73
N GLY A 66 2.46 -10.34 -0.55
CA GLY A 66 3.71 -9.79 -1.08
C GLY A 66 3.61 -9.22 -2.50
N GLY A 67 2.46 -9.35 -3.18
CA GLY A 67 2.25 -8.82 -4.52
C GLY A 67 2.33 -7.30 -4.58
N GLN A 68 2.85 -6.78 -5.70
CA GLN A 68 2.99 -5.34 -5.95
C GLN A 68 2.30 -4.93 -7.24
N VAL A 69 1.71 -3.73 -7.26
CA VAL A 69 1.16 -3.08 -8.45
C VAL A 69 1.80 -1.70 -8.60
N LYS A 70 2.30 -1.42 -9.80
CA LYS A 70 2.86 -0.13 -10.17
C LYS A 70 2.17 0.42 -11.40
N THR A 71 1.88 1.71 -11.37
CA THR A 71 1.23 2.45 -12.45
C THR A 71 2.15 3.55 -12.96
N GLY A 72 2.23 3.69 -14.28
CA GLY A 72 2.94 4.78 -14.94
C GLY A 72 2.14 6.08 -14.97
N SER A 73 2.62 7.04 -15.76
CA SER A 73 1.90 8.30 -16.01
C SER A 73 0.57 8.05 -16.73
N SER A 74 -0.46 8.83 -16.38
CA SER A 74 -1.83 8.70 -16.89
C SER A 74 -2.42 7.28 -16.84
N SER A 75 -1.91 6.44 -15.94
CA SER A 75 -2.27 5.04 -15.83
C SER A 75 -3.15 4.78 -14.61
N LEU A 76 -3.92 3.70 -14.64
CA LEU A 76 -4.82 3.31 -13.55
C LEU A 76 -4.92 1.80 -13.46
N ALA A 77 -4.85 1.28 -12.24
CA ALA A 77 -5.25 -0.10 -11.94
C ALA A 77 -6.39 -0.11 -10.92
N LEU A 78 -7.43 -0.90 -11.20
CA LEU A 78 -8.44 -1.26 -10.21
C LEU A 78 -8.13 -2.64 -9.68
N VAL A 79 -7.90 -2.76 -8.37
CA VAL A 79 -7.70 -4.04 -7.69
C VAL A 79 -8.80 -4.23 -6.67
N HIS A 80 -9.53 -5.33 -6.78
CA HIS A 80 -10.57 -5.69 -5.80
C HIS A 80 -10.06 -6.81 -4.92
N PHE A 81 -10.44 -6.81 -3.64
CA PHE A 81 -10.11 -7.92 -2.77
C PHE A 81 -11.01 -9.11 -3.07
N ILE A 82 -10.44 -10.31 -3.08
CA ILE A 82 -11.16 -11.53 -3.53
C ILE A 82 -12.32 -11.93 -2.61
N ASP A 83 -12.29 -11.52 -1.35
CA ASP A 83 -13.34 -11.71 -0.35
C ASP A 83 -14.44 -10.64 -0.43
N GLY A 84 -14.35 -9.72 -1.39
CA GLY A 84 -15.31 -8.63 -1.56
C GLY A 84 -15.16 -7.51 -0.53
N SER A 85 -14.06 -7.47 0.24
CA SER A 85 -13.88 -6.48 1.31
C SER A 85 -13.73 -5.04 0.81
N GLY A 86 -13.37 -4.84 -0.46
CA GLY A 86 -13.26 -3.51 -1.03
C GLY A 86 -12.56 -3.46 -2.38
N LEU A 87 -12.42 -2.24 -2.88
CA LEU A 87 -11.79 -1.88 -4.14
C LEU A 87 -10.77 -0.76 -3.91
N LEU A 88 -9.57 -0.95 -4.47
CA LEU A 88 -8.54 0.09 -4.53
C LEU A 88 -8.33 0.54 -5.98
N ARG A 89 -8.17 1.85 -6.16
CA ARG A 89 -7.85 2.53 -7.41
C ARG A 89 -6.43 3.05 -7.30
N VAL A 90 -5.48 2.30 -7.84
CA VAL A 90 -4.06 2.67 -7.90
C VAL A 90 -3.92 3.73 -9.00
N ARG A 91 -3.85 5.01 -8.61
CA ARG A 91 -3.75 6.15 -9.55
C ARG A 91 -2.39 6.19 -10.24
N GLU A 92 -2.19 7.13 -11.14
CA GLU A 92 -0.94 7.25 -11.88
C GLU A 92 0.27 7.46 -10.95
N ASN A 93 1.44 7.02 -11.40
CA ASN A 93 2.71 7.16 -10.68
C ASN A 93 2.72 6.56 -9.27
N SER A 94 1.89 5.54 -9.02
CA SER A 94 1.74 4.90 -7.72
C SER A 94 2.43 3.55 -7.65
N ILE A 95 2.82 3.15 -6.44
CA ILE A 95 3.31 1.79 -6.12
C ILE A 95 2.59 1.31 -4.87
N LEU A 96 1.81 0.24 -5.03
CA LEU A 96 1.03 -0.42 -3.99
C LEU A 96 1.58 -1.83 -3.74
N ASN A 97 1.82 -2.17 -2.47
CA ASN A 97 2.10 -3.53 -2.03
C ASN A 97 0.89 -4.06 -1.30
N ILE A 98 0.66 -5.36 -1.43
CA ILE A 98 -0.53 -6.02 -0.95
C ILE A 98 -0.09 -7.17 -0.08
N TYR A 99 -0.51 -7.11 1.17
CA TYR A 99 -0.28 -8.14 2.16
C TYR A 99 -1.63 -8.63 2.69
N GLY A 100 -1.72 -9.93 2.90
CA GLY A 100 -2.97 -10.53 3.35
C GLY A 100 -2.74 -11.89 3.98
N LYS A 101 -3.37 -12.10 5.14
CA LYS A 101 -3.39 -13.39 5.82
C LYS A 101 -4.83 -13.85 5.94
N SER A 102 -5.11 -15.04 5.38
CA SER A 102 -6.41 -15.68 5.52
C SER A 102 -6.38 -16.67 6.68
N GLU A 103 -7.34 -16.57 7.59
CA GLU A 103 -7.50 -17.47 8.73
C GLU A 103 -8.99 -17.64 9.04
N ASN A 104 -9.48 -18.87 9.21
CA ASN A 104 -10.87 -19.15 9.57
C ASN A 104 -11.94 -18.46 8.68
N LYS A 105 -11.70 -18.40 7.36
CA LYS A 105 -12.53 -17.70 6.35
C LYS A 105 -12.56 -16.17 6.47
N LYS A 106 -11.67 -15.60 7.28
CA LYS A 106 -11.48 -14.17 7.46
C LYS A 106 -10.16 -13.74 6.87
N MET A 107 -10.04 -12.47 6.47
CA MET A 107 -8.82 -11.97 5.84
C MET A 107 -8.40 -10.62 6.41
N SER A 108 -7.33 -10.61 7.20
CA SER A 108 -6.67 -9.37 7.60
C SER A 108 -5.74 -8.90 6.49
N LYS A 109 -5.82 -7.61 6.14
CA LYS A 109 -5.08 -7.01 5.03
C LYS A 109 -4.26 -5.83 5.50
N ASN A 110 -3.08 -5.70 4.91
CA ASN A 110 -2.33 -4.46 4.93
C ASN A 110 -1.95 -4.10 3.50
N THR A 111 -2.10 -2.84 3.15
CA THR A 111 -1.59 -2.33 1.87
C THR A 111 -0.58 -1.23 2.13
N PHE A 112 0.62 -1.40 1.59
CA PHE A 112 1.70 -0.44 1.75
C PHE A 112 1.80 0.43 0.50
N ILE A 113 1.64 1.74 0.66
CA ILE A 113 1.79 2.72 -0.41
C ILE A 113 3.21 3.26 -0.34
N ASN A 114 4.08 2.82 -1.26
CA ASN A 114 5.43 3.41 -1.34
C ASN A 114 5.38 4.84 -1.86
N LYS A 115 4.46 5.12 -2.78
CA LYS A 115 4.23 6.46 -3.35
C LYS A 115 2.95 6.54 -4.17
N GLY A 116 2.56 7.77 -4.45
CA GLY A 116 1.42 8.13 -5.27
C GLY A 116 0.11 8.03 -4.49
N THR A 117 -1.00 8.08 -5.22
CA THR A 117 -2.35 8.14 -4.66
C THR A 117 -3.10 6.82 -4.86
N ILE A 118 -3.79 6.37 -3.82
CA ILE A 118 -4.73 5.26 -3.85
C ILE A 118 -6.11 5.76 -3.43
N GLY A 119 -7.07 5.72 -4.34
CA GLY A 119 -8.47 5.90 -3.99
C GLY A 119 -9.04 4.59 -3.46
N PHE A 120 -9.82 4.60 -2.39
CA PHE A 120 -10.32 3.37 -1.78
C PHE A 120 -11.80 3.45 -1.44
N GLU A 121 -12.45 2.29 -1.53
CA GLU A 121 -13.83 2.05 -1.12
C GLU A 121 -13.84 0.67 -0.44
N VAL A 122 -13.87 0.68 0.89
CA VAL A 122 -13.70 -0.52 1.71
C VAL A 122 -14.96 -0.74 2.53
N ASN A 123 -15.51 -1.95 2.42
CA ASN A 123 -16.71 -2.36 3.12
C ASN A 123 -16.44 -2.50 4.63
N LYS A 124 -17.50 -2.57 5.43
CA LYS A 124 -17.35 -2.83 6.86
C LYS A 124 -16.84 -4.26 7.07
N GLN A 125 -15.70 -4.40 7.75
CA GLN A 125 -15.11 -5.71 8.06
C GLN A 125 -15.77 -6.34 9.29
N ALA A 126 -15.62 -7.65 9.47
CA ALA A 126 -15.97 -8.33 10.73
C ALA A 126 -15.18 -7.73 11.91
N GLU A 127 -15.63 -7.97 13.15
CA GLU A 127 -14.98 -7.36 14.33
C GLU A 127 -13.52 -7.78 14.52
N ASP A 128 -13.15 -8.96 14.04
CA ASP A 128 -11.81 -9.55 14.14
C ASP A 128 -11.03 -9.52 12.81
N GLU A 129 -11.50 -8.72 11.85
CA GLU A 129 -10.81 -8.46 10.59
C GLU A 129 -10.23 -7.04 10.57
N GLU A 130 -8.94 -6.95 10.28
CA GLU A 130 -8.26 -5.67 10.13
C GLU A 130 -8.07 -5.32 8.66
N PHE A 131 -8.32 -4.06 8.34
CA PHE A 131 -7.89 -3.47 7.08
C PHE A 131 -7.00 -2.27 7.38
N LYS A 132 -5.72 -2.39 7.01
CA LYS A 132 -4.70 -1.36 7.24
C LYS A 132 -4.19 -0.78 5.93
N PHE A 133 -4.00 0.54 5.94
CA PHE A 133 -3.14 1.24 5.00
C PHE A 133 -1.86 1.62 5.73
N THR A 134 -0.71 1.41 5.09
CA THR A 134 0.58 1.83 5.61
C THR A 134 1.29 2.69 4.57
N THR A 135 1.90 3.78 5.02
CA THR A 135 2.89 4.54 4.27
C THR A 135 4.20 4.57 5.07
N PRO A 136 5.29 5.12 4.53
CA PRO A 136 6.50 5.36 5.31
C PRO A 136 6.31 6.21 6.58
N THR A 137 5.23 6.99 6.72
CA THR A 137 5.04 7.89 7.88
C THR A 137 3.84 7.59 8.75
N VAL A 138 2.88 6.76 8.30
CA VAL A 138 1.66 6.49 9.07
C VAL A 138 1.08 5.11 8.76
N VAL A 139 0.57 4.44 9.79
CA VAL A 139 -0.32 3.29 9.70
C VAL A 139 -1.73 3.76 10.02
N ALA A 140 -2.69 3.45 9.16
CA ALA A 140 -4.10 3.77 9.37
C ALA A 140 -4.95 2.50 9.29
N SER A 141 -5.67 2.19 10.38
CA SER A 141 -6.64 1.09 10.42
C SER A 141 -8.03 1.64 10.13
N ILE A 142 -8.72 1.08 9.14
CA ILE A 142 -10.01 1.56 8.68
C ILE A 142 -11.10 0.51 8.85
N ARG A 143 -12.36 0.97 8.95
CA ARG A 143 -13.52 0.08 8.96
C ARG A 143 -14.71 0.72 8.25
N GLY A 144 -15.08 0.20 7.08
CA GLY A 144 -16.21 0.72 6.31
C GLY A 144 -15.99 2.16 5.85
N THR A 145 -14.89 2.41 5.13
CA THR A 145 -14.44 3.76 4.78
C THR A 145 -14.30 3.96 3.28
N GLU A 146 -14.42 5.21 2.89
CA GLU A 146 -14.19 5.67 1.53
C GLU A 146 -13.35 6.93 1.57
N GLY A 147 -12.36 7.02 0.69
CA GLY A 147 -11.42 8.15 0.72
C GLY A 147 -10.27 7.98 -0.25
N PHE A 148 -9.19 8.72 0.01
CA PHE A 148 -7.91 8.49 -0.63
C PHE A 148 -6.78 8.56 0.40
N ILE A 149 -5.73 7.81 0.10
CA ILE A 149 -4.43 7.94 0.77
C ILE A 149 -3.39 8.26 -0.29
N GLU A 150 -2.49 9.18 0.04
CA GLU A 150 -1.37 9.55 -0.79
C GLU A 150 -0.09 9.54 0.02
N HIS A 151 0.99 9.10 -0.62
CA HIS A 151 2.35 9.31 -0.12
C HIS A 151 3.20 9.97 -1.20
N ASN A 152 3.85 11.07 -0.84
CA ASN A 152 4.85 11.73 -1.67
C ASN A 152 6.24 11.27 -1.21
N ASP A 153 6.96 10.54 -2.06
CA ASP A 153 8.29 9.99 -1.76
C ASP A 153 9.40 11.05 -1.78
N ILE A 154 9.17 12.22 -2.38
CA ILE A 154 10.15 13.30 -2.46
C ILE A 154 10.28 14.03 -1.12
N ASP A 155 9.15 14.46 -0.54
CA ASP A 155 9.13 15.14 0.76
C ASP A 155 8.81 14.20 1.93
N THR A 156 8.53 12.93 1.64
CA THR A 156 8.16 11.89 2.61
C THR A 156 6.92 12.31 3.43
N THR A 157 5.94 12.93 2.79
CA THR A 157 4.67 13.29 3.44
C THR A 157 3.55 12.33 3.04
N SER A 158 2.64 12.05 3.98
CA SER A 158 1.45 11.26 3.73
C SER A 158 0.19 12.08 3.99
N THR A 159 -0.81 11.93 3.13
CA THR A 159 -2.12 12.57 3.28
C THR A 159 -3.22 11.51 3.26
N ILE A 160 -4.12 11.53 4.23
CA ILE A 160 -5.29 10.66 4.30
C ILE A 160 -6.54 11.53 4.37
N PHE A 161 -7.44 11.38 3.42
CA PHE A 161 -8.75 12.04 3.40
C PHE A 161 -9.85 10.98 3.47
N LEU A 162 -10.85 11.21 4.32
CA LEU A 162 -12.02 10.34 4.43
C LEU A 162 -13.29 11.07 3.98
N ASN A 163 -13.96 10.52 2.95
CA ASN A 163 -15.30 10.93 2.55
C ASN A 163 -16.36 10.35 3.51
N THR A 164 -16.21 9.07 3.87
CA THR A 164 -17.11 8.37 4.80
C THR A 164 -16.34 7.43 5.73
N GLY A 165 -16.95 7.11 6.87
CA GLY A 165 -16.40 6.19 7.88
C GLY A 165 -15.35 6.84 8.79
N SER A 166 -14.50 6.02 9.39
CA SER A 166 -13.43 6.45 10.30
C SER A 166 -12.18 5.58 10.20
N ALA A 167 -11.06 6.14 10.62
CA ALA A 167 -9.78 5.46 10.75
C ALA A 167 -9.17 5.74 12.12
N THR A 168 -8.49 4.77 12.73
CA THR A 168 -7.45 5.05 13.73
C THR A 168 -6.12 5.13 13.02
N PHE A 169 -5.20 5.94 13.53
CA PHE A 169 -3.87 6.05 12.95
C PHE A 169 -2.78 6.04 14.03
N GLN A 170 -1.59 5.60 13.63
CA GLN A 170 -0.36 5.73 14.38
C GLN A 170 0.72 6.26 13.44
N THR A 171 1.36 7.37 13.80
CA THR A 171 2.46 7.96 13.02
C THR A 171 3.78 7.23 13.31
N LEU A 172 4.80 7.49 12.48
CA LEU A 172 6.14 6.93 12.69
C LEU A 172 6.78 7.36 14.03
N SER A 173 6.39 8.53 14.57
CA SER A 173 6.84 9.01 15.89
C SER A 173 6.11 8.32 17.05
N GLY A 174 5.13 7.45 16.76
CA GLY A 174 4.33 6.73 17.75
C GLY A 174 3.09 7.48 18.22
N GLU A 175 2.79 8.65 17.66
CA GLU A 175 1.58 9.39 18.01
C GLU A 175 0.34 8.70 17.43
N GLU A 176 -0.72 8.61 18.22
CA GLU A 176 -1.96 7.93 17.85
C GLU A 176 -3.14 8.89 17.81
N GLY A 177 -4.13 8.57 16.98
CA GLY A 177 -5.35 9.37 16.90
C GLY A 177 -6.45 8.71 16.09
N THR A 178 -7.55 9.44 15.92
CA THR A 178 -8.70 9.02 15.11
C THR A 178 -8.99 10.08 14.05
N LEU A 179 -9.29 9.63 12.84
CA LEU A 179 -9.69 10.43 11.69
C LEU A 179 -11.14 10.06 11.34
N GLY A 180 -12.05 11.03 11.41
CA GLY A 180 -13.44 10.85 10.99
C GLY A 180 -13.69 11.39 9.57
N SER A 181 -14.83 11.01 8.98
CA SER A 181 -15.30 11.56 7.70
C SER A 181 -15.31 13.08 7.67
N GLY A 182 -14.96 13.67 6.52
CA GLY A 182 -14.88 15.13 6.33
C GLY A 182 -13.63 15.77 6.92
N ASN A 183 -12.64 14.97 7.33
CA ASN A 183 -11.35 15.45 7.80
C ASN A 183 -10.20 14.88 6.96
N THR A 184 -9.09 15.59 7.01
CA THR A 184 -7.83 15.27 6.34
C THR A 184 -6.72 15.20 7.38
N LEU A 185 -5.95 14.11 7.36
CA LEU A 185 -4.73 13.94 8.13
C LEU A 185 -3.53 14.13 7.20
N LYS A 186 -2.61 15.02 7.56
CA LYS A 186 -1.30 15.15 6.91
C LYS A 186 -0.20 14.77 7.91
N VAL A 187 0.69 13.86 7.53
CA VAL A 187 1.80 13.38 8.37
C VAL A 187 3.12 13.65 7.66
N ASN A 188 4.02 14.37 8.32
CA ASN A 188 5.34 14.72 7.80
C ASN A 188 6.36 13.60 8.04
N LYS A 189 7.56 13.77 7.46
CA LYS A 189 8.67 12.82 7.56
C LYS A 189 9.08 12.48 9.00
N ASP A 190 9.00 13.44 9.92
CA ASP A 190 9.37 13.28 11.32
C ASP A 190 8.26 12.65 12.18
N GLY A 191 7.12 12.31 11.58
CA GLY A 191 5.97 11.76 12.26
C GLY A 191 5.02 12.81 12.84
N SER A 192 5.39 14.10 12.82
CA SER A 192 4.46 15.18 13.18
C SER A 192 3.26 15.20 12.23
N TYR A 193 2.09 15.51 12.76
CA TYR A 193 0.86 15.50 11.96
C TYR A 193 -0.02 16.74 12.17
N LEU A 194 -0.84 17.01 11.17
CA LEU A 194 -1.91 18.00 11.20
C LEU A 194 -3.22 17.32 10.83
N LEU A 195 -4.21 17.46 11.71
CA LEU A 195 -5.58 17.04 11.48
C LEU A 195 -6.44 18.29 11.26
N SER A 196 -7.16 18.36 10.14
CA SER A 196 -8.03 19.49 9.81
C SER A 196 -9.31 19.05 9.11
N SER A 197 -10.34 19.89 9.14
CA SER A 197 -11.49 19.75 8.24
C SER A 197 -11.03 19.75 6.79
N SER A 198 -11.64 18.91 5.98
CA SER A 198 -11.28 18.78 4.57
C SER A 198 -11.65 20.00 3.76
N THR A 199 -10.83 20.29 2.77
CA THR A 199 -10.99 21.44 1.87
C THR A 199 -11.80 21.10 0.62
N ALA A 200 -12.15 22.12 -0.16
CA ALA A 200 -12.71 21.93 -1.50
C ALA A 200 -11.72 21.24 -2.45
N GLU A 201 -10.41 21.45 -2.25
CA GLU A 201 -9.36 20.76 -2.98
C GLU A 201 -9.35 19.26 -2.66
N ASP A 202 -9.41 18.89 -1.38
CA ASP A 202 -9.50 17.48 -0.97
C ASP A 202 -10.70 16.78 -1.60
N SER A 203 -11.86 17.45 -1.60
CA SER A 203 -13.07 16.93 -2.24
C SER A 203 -12.91 16.73 -3.75
N THR A 204 -12.16 17.61 -4.41
CA THR A 204 -11.85 17.51 -5.84
C THR A 204 -10.89 16.36 -6.11
N ARG A 205 -9.80 16.26 -5.33
CA ARG A 205 -8.83 15.17 -5.38
C ARG A 205 -9.49 13.81 -5.15
N PHE A 206 -10.43 13.72 -4.22
CA PHE A 206 -11.23 12.53 -3.99
C PHE A 206 -12.11 12.15 -5.19
N LYS A 207 -12.82 13.10 -5.81
CA LYS A 207 -13.59 12.83 -7.03
C LYS A 207 -12.68 12.32 -8.16
N SER A 208 -11.49 12.90 -8.30
CA SER A 208 -10.48 12.46 -9.26
C SER A 208 -9.93 11.08 -8.94
N SER A 209 -9.72 10.74 -7.66
CA SER A 209 -9.27 9.42 -7.23
C SER A 209 -10.31 8.32 -7.53
N LYS A 210 -11.61 8.66 -7.52
CA LYS A 210 -12.70 7.76 -7.94
C LYS A 210 -12.87 7.67 -9.46
N SER A 211 -12.41 8.64 -10.24
CA SER A 211 -12.65 8.70 -11.69
C SER A 211 -12.01 7.51 -12.41
N THR A 212 -12.82 6.79 -13.20
CA THR A 212 -12.35 5.66 -14.02
C THR A 212 -12.76 5.79 -15.49
N THR A 213 -13.38 6.92 -15.86
CA THR A 213 -13.89 7.16 -17.20
C THR A 213 -12.74 7.54 -18.11
N THR A 214 -12.64 6.84 -19.23
CA THR A 214 -11.73 7.16 -20.31
C THR A 214 -12.47 7.86 -21.43
N ARG A 215 -11.78 8.76 -22.11
CA ARG A 215 -12.18 9.32 -23.40
C ARG A 215 -11.23 8.80 -24.47
N GLN A 216 -11.71 8.80 -25.71
CA GLN A 216 -10.92 8.40 -26.87
C GLN A 216 -10.85 9.55 -27.86
N VAL A 217 -9.62 9.89 -28.28
CA VAL A 217 -9.40 10.66 -29.50
C VAL A 217 -9.15 9.67 -30.62
N ILE A 218 -9.94 9.76 -31.69
CA ILE A 218 -9.76 8.93 -32.89
C ILE A 218 -9.27 9.85 -34.00
N ILE A 219 -8.03 9.66 -34.44
CA ILE A 219 -7.45 10.34 -35.59
C ILE A 219 -7.61 9.40 -36.78
N ARG A 220 -8.54 9.73 -37.68
CA ARG A 220 -8.78 8.95 -38.89
C ARG A 220 -7.76 9.31 -39.96
N THR A 221 -7.05 8.32 -40.47
CA THR A 221 -6.08 8.50 -41.56
C THR A 221 -6.44 7.63 -42.75
N ARG A 222 -5.87 7.91 -43.93
CA ARG A 222 -6.05 7.06 -45.12
C ARG A 222 -5.53 5.64 -44.93
N ASN A 223 -4.64 5.43 -43.95
CA ASN A 223 -4.01 4.15 -43.64
C ASN A 223 -4.64 3.46 -42.41
N GLY A 224 -5.73 4.02 -41.87
CA GLY A 224 -6.42 3.50 -40.69
C GLY A 224 -6.58 4.52 -39.56
N ASP A 225 -7.26 4.10 -38.50
CA ASP A 225 -7.59 4.95 -37.36
C ASP A 225 -6.54 4.81 -36.24
N ILE A 226 -5.99 5.93 -35.77
CA ILE A 226 -5.19 6.00 -34.55
C ILE A 226 -6.14 6.29 -33.38
N LYS A 227 -6.17 5.43 -32.37
CA LYS A 227 -6.99 5.60 -31.17
C LYS A 227 -6.12 5.93 -29.97
N ILE A 228 -6.37 7.08 -29.35
CA ILE A 228 -5.68 7.52 -28.13
C ILE A 228 -6.70 7.51 -27.00
N GLU A 229 -6.52 6.62 -26.03
CA GLU A 229 -7.33 6.56 -24.82
C GLU A 229 -6.66 7.34 -23.68
N TYR A 230 -7.43 8.20 -23.01
CA TYR A 230 -6.94 9.02 -21.89
C TYR A 230 -7.98 9.08 -20.78
N LEU A 231 -7.52 9.23 -19.54
CA LEU A 231 -8.40 9.44 -18.39
C LEU A 231 -9.02 10.84 -18.49
N GLN A 232 -10.33 10.92 -18.28
CA GLN A 232 -10.98 12.21 -18.19
C GLN A 232 -10.74 12.79 -16.79
N ASP A 233 -9.95 13.86 -16.71
CA ASP A 233 -9.90 14.72 -15.54
C ASP A 233 -11.20 15.55 -15.50
N LYS A 234 -11.79 15.69 -14.30
CA LYS A 234 -13.01 16.47 -14.07
C LYS A 234 -12.67 17.85 -13.56
#